data_AF-A0A357L637-F1
#
_entry.id   AF-A0A357L637-F1
#
_cell.length_a   1.000
_cell.length_b   1.000
_cell.length_c   1.000
_cell.angle_alpha   90.00
_cell.angle_beta   90.00
_cell.angle_gamma   90.00
#
_symmetry.space_group_name_H-M   'P 1'
#
loop_
_entity.id
_entity.type
_entity.pdbx_description
1 polymer ?
#
loop_
_entity_poly.entity_id
_entity_poly.type
_entity_poly.pdbx_seq_one_letter_code
_entity_poly.pdbx_strand_id
1 'polypeptide(L)'
;KGEKITIPSKSTSEPRFRLSPDAGERQWVAPGNKEFGAGDKIKKPPKQGGKGQGKDASDSGDAEDAFQFTLTQEEFLDIFFEDLELPNLVKRTLKETKATAYRRAGITVAGSPTNINLVRTMRNAHGRRLALKRPSTREMNELKERLFALERIAEPSEAEIAEKMALVEKLQAMEARRRWAPFIDPLDVRYNAYEPTPVPTTAAVMFCLMDVSGSMGEREKDLAKRFYMLLYLFLKRRYERVDVVF
;
A
#
# COMPACT_ATOMS: atom_id res chain seq x y z
N LYS A 1 22.85 13.86 -11.51
CA LYS A 1 24.15 14.61 -11.59
C LYS A 1 24.07 15.70 -10.53
N GLY A 2 24.98 15.71 -9.55
CA GLY A 2 24.92 16.66 -8.44
C GLY A 2 25.40 18.05 -8.84
N GLU A 3 24.68 19.08 -8.40
CA GLU A 3 25.11 20.47 -8.53
C GLU A 3 25.98 20.86 -7.33
N LYS A 4 27.03 21.65 -7.60
CA LYS A 4 27.93 22.19 -6.58
C LYS A 4 27.47 23.61 -6.23
N ILE A 5 27.00 23.80 -5.00
CA ILE A 5 26.54 25.10 -4.51
C ILE A 5 27.59 25.64 -3.53
N THR A 6 27.94 26.92 -3.66
CA THR A 6 28.92 27.61 -2.81
C THR A 6 28.23 28.72 -2.03
N ILE A 7 28.27 28.65 -0.69
CA ILE A 7 27.67 29.67 0.19
C ILE A 7 28.80 30.57 0.75
N PRO A 8 28.69 31.91 0.65
CA PRO A 8 29.67 32.82 1.24
C PRO A 8 29.61 32.82 2.78
N SER A 9 30.75 32.59 3.44
CA SER A 9 30.88 32.56 4.91
C SER A 9 30.64 33.90 5.61
N LYS A 10 30.55 35.01 4.86
CA LYS A 10 30.41 36.36 5.45
C LYS A 10 29.06 36.63 6.11
N SER A 11 28.01 35.84 5.81
CA SER A 11 26.64 36.11 6.28
C SER A 11 26.15 35.21 7.43
N THR A 12 26.96 34.28 7.93
CA THR A 12 26.56 33.32 8.99
C THR A 12 26.93 33.77 10.40
N SER A 13 27.42 35.01 10.57
CA SER A 13 27.80 35.53 11.88
C SER A 13 26.58 36.03 12.66
N GLU A 14 26.24 35.34 13.75
CA GLU A 14 25.19 35.79 14.68
C GLU A 14 25.69 36.96 15.56
N PRO A 15 24.87 37.99 15.79
CA PRO A 15 25.22 39.08 16.69
C PRO A 15 25.26 38.59 18.15
N ARG A 16 26.36 38.86 18.85
CA ARG A 16 26.52 38.54 20.27
C ARG A 16 26.33 39.79 21.13
N PHE A 17 25.39 39.73 22.07
CA PHE A 17 25.21 40.78 23.07
C PHE A 17 26.25 40.66 24.19
N ARG A 18 26.84 41.78 24.60
CA ARG A 18 27.69 41.89 25.80
C ARG A 18 27.16 43.02 26.67
N LEU A 19 27.20 42.84 27.99
CA LEU A 19 26.84 43.90 28.92
C LEU A 19 27.86 45.04 28.86
N SER A 20 27.35 46.29 28.85
CA SER A 20 28.19 47.48 28.89
C SER A 20 29.04 47.50 30.17
N PRO A 21 30.34 47.85 30.10
CA PRO A 21 31.18 48.05 31.29
C PRO A 21 30.79 49.29 32.09
N ASP A 22 30.20 50.29 31.44
CA ASP A 22 30.02 51.64 31.98
C ASP A 22 28.57 51.94 32.41
N ALA A 23 27.64 50.99 32.22
CA ALA A 23 26.21 51.19 32.54
C ALA A 23 25.56 49.91 33.09
N GLY A 24 24.60 50.09 34.00
CA GLY A 24 23.80 49.04 34.63
C GLY A 24 24.16 48.76 36.10
N GLU A 25 23.21 48.20 36.85
CA GLU A 25 23.48 47.68 38.19
C GLU A 25 24.22 46.34 38.10
N ARG A 26 25.36 46.23 38.80
CA ARG A 26 26.15 45.01 38.86
C ARG A 26 26.28 44.56 40.31
N GLN A 27 25.73 43.39 40.61
CA GLN A 27 26.10 42.64 41.80
C GLN A 27 27.25 41.69 41.46
N TRP A 28 28.30 41.74 42.26
CA TRP A 28 29.39 40.77 42.24
C TRP A 28 29.81 40.50 43.67
N VAL A 29 30.30 39.30 43.92
CA VAL A 29 30.74 38.87 45.26
C VAL A 29 32.25 39.05 45.30
N ALA A 30 32.73 39.93 46.18
CA ALA A 30 34.16 40.08 46.44
C ALA A 30 34.61 38.95 47.39
N PRO A 31 35.67 38.18 47.06
CA PRO A 31 36.29 37.32 48.05
C PRO A 31 36.92 38.22 49.13
N GLY A 32 36.43 38.11 50.36
CA GLY A 32 36.85 38.97 51.47
C GLY A 32 38.33 38.79 51.82
N ASN A 33 39.08 39.90 51.90
CA ASN A 33 40.45 39.91 52.43
C ASN A 33 40.44 40.29 53.92
N LYS A 34 41.41 39.73 54.66
CA LYS A 34 41.38 39.61 56.14
C LYS A 34 41.82 40.84 56.94
N GLU A 35 42.44 41.86 56.33
CA GLU A 35 42.85 43.08 57.05
C GLU A 35 42.69 44.30 56.15
N PHE A 36 41.84 45.26 56.57
CA PHE A 36 41.74 46.60 55.98
C PHE A 36 41.33 47.62 57.05
N GLY A 37 41.79 48.85 56.90
CA GLY A 37 41.51 50.00 57.79
C GLY A 37 40.51 50.98 57.15
N ALA A 38 39.94 51.87 57.96
CA ALA A 38 38.94 52.83 57.48
C ALA A 38 39.55 53.79 56.44
N GLY A 39 39.09 53.69 55.18
CA GLY A 39 39.52 54.53 54.05
C GLY A 39 39.95 53.79 52.78
N ASP A 40 40.00 52.45 52.81
CA ASP A 40 40.47 51.67 51.66
C ASP A 40 39.58 51.77 50.43
N LYS A 41 40.19 52.07 49.28
CA LYS A 41 39.54 52.14 47.96
C LYS A 41 39.98 50.93 47.13
N ILE A 42 39.02 50.22 46.54
CA ILE A 42 39.29 49.12 45.61
C ILE A 42 39.94 49.69 44.35
N LYS A 43 41.11 49.18 43.97
CA LYS A 43 41.75 49.56 42.70
C LYS A 43 40.82 49.19 41.54
N LYS A 44 40.47 50.16 40.68
CA LYS A 44 39.79 49.86 39.41
C LYS A 44 40.63 48.81 38.67
N PRO A 45 40.01 47.76 38.10
CA PRO A 45 40.74 46.84 37.23
C PRO A 45 41.45 47.69 36.18
N PRO A 46 42.73 47.40 35.84
CA PRO A 46 43.43 48.17 34.85
C PRO A 46 42.57 48.20 33.59
N LYS A 47 42.39 49.39 33.00
CA LYS A 47 41.96 49.50 31.61
C LYS A 47 43.05 48.79 30.82
N GLN A 48 42.90 47.48 30.65
CA GLN A 48 43.60 46.74 29.65
C GLN A 48 43.09 47.34 28.35
N GLY A 49 43.82 48.34 27.86
CA GLY A 49 43.76 48.71 26.47
C GLY A 49 43.92 47.40 25.74
N GLY A 50 42.83 46.96 25.12
CA GLY A 50 42.84 45.83 24.22
C GLY A 50 43.74 46.20 23.06
N LYS A 51 45.06 46.08 23.24
CA LYS A 51 45.90 45.43 22.25
C LYS A 51 45.32 44.03 22.16
N GLY A 52 44.25 43.90 21.37
CA GLY A 52 44.04 42.71 20.59
C GLY A 52 45.33 42.54 19.83
N GLN A 53 46.20 41.69 20.36
CA GLN A 53 47.26 41.07 19.60
C GLN A 53 46.51 40.44 18.43
N GLY A 54 46.56 41.13 17.29
CA GLY A 54 46.17 40.54 16.03
C GLY A 54 47.03 39.30 15.93
N LYS A 55 46.41 38.16 16.23
CA LYS A 55 46.96 36.86 15.91
C LYS A 55 47.28 36.94 14.43
N ASP A 56 48.56 36.78 14.11
CA ASP A 56 49.09 36.88 12.78
C ASP A 56 48.08 36.36 11.76
N ALA A 57 47.59 37.26 10.91
CA ALA A 57 47.05 36.83 9.64
C ALA A 57 48.25 36.25 8.91
N SER A 58 48.38 34.93 8.98
CA SER A 58 49.36 34.20 8.21
C SER A 58 49.18 34.57 6.74
N ASP A 59 50.26 34.98 6.10
CA ASP A 59 50.39 35.17 4.65
C ASP A 59 50.38 33.82 3.87
N SER A 60 49.88 32.77 4.52
CA SER A 60 49.55 31.49 3.92
C SER A 60 48.04 31.39 3.85
N GLY A 61 47.51 31.53 2.64
CA GLY A 61 46.09 31.58 2.33
C GLY A 61 45.34 30.28 2.64
N ASP A 62 45.03 30.07 3.91
CA ASP A 62 43.90 29.25 4.34
C ASP A 62 42.75 30.21 4.69
N ALA A 63 42.13 30.75 3.64
CA ALA A 63 40.76 31.18 3.77
C ALA A 63 39.95 29.91 4.11
N GLU A 64 39.39 29.84 5.32
CA GLU A 64 38.53 28.74 5.75
C GLU A 64 37.61 28.33 4.60
N ASP A 65 37.78 27.09 4.15
CA ASP A 65 37.24 26.59 2.90
C ASP A 65 35.74 26.90 2.80
N ALA A 66 35.35 27.51 1.67
CA ALA A 66 33.95 27.63 1.34
C ALA A 66 33.34 26.23 1.32
N PHE A 67 32.41 25.96 2.25
CA PHE A 67 31.77 24.66 2.35
C PHE A 67 31.09 24.32 1.02
N GLN A 68 31.67 23.35 0.30
CA GLN A 68 31.11 22.83 -0.94
C GLN A 68 30.28 21.60 -0.60
N PHE A 69 28.96 21.75 -0.69
CA PHE A 69 28.04 20.63 -0.58
C PHE A 69 27.77 20.07 -1.97
N THR A 70 27.84 18.75 -2.09
CA THR A 70 27.34 18.03 -3.26
C THR A 70 25.96 17.50 -2.91
N LEU A 71 24.91 18.15 -3.41
CA LEU A 71 23.55 17.67 -3.28
C LEU A 71 23.17 16.85 -4.50
N THR A 72 22.55 15.69 -4.27
CA THR A 72 21.86 14.97 -5.33
C THR A 72 20.60 15.74 -5.74
N GLN A 73 20.12 15.47 -6.95
CA GLN A 73 18.88 16.10 -7.44
C GLN A 73 17.70 15.79 -6.51
N GLU A 74 17.66 14.60 -5.92
CA GLU A 74 16.60 14.18 -5.00
C GLU A 74 16.69 14.94 -3.67
N GLU A 75 17.88 15.08 -3.08
CA GLU A 75 18.08 15.84 -1.84
C GLU A 75 17.78 17.33 -2.01
N PHE A 76 18.17 17.92 -3.16
CA PHE A 76 17.84 19.30 -3.46
C PHE A 76 16.32 19.50 -3.55
N LEU A 77 15.60 18.58 -4.19
CA LEU A 77 14.14 18.64 -4.28
C LEU A 77 13.49 18.43 -2.91
N ASP A 78 14.00 17.52 -2.09
CA ASP A 78 13.46 17.28 -0.75
C ASP A 78 13.58 18.54 0.13
N ILE A 79 14.74 19.22 0.13
CA ILE A 79 14.93 20.49 0.84
C ILE A 79 14.03 21.59 0.26
N PHE A 80 13.91 21.67 -1.07
CA PHE A 80 13.07 22.68 -1.71
C PHE A 80 11.57 22.50 -1.42
N PHE A 81 11.11 21.26 -1.25
CA PHE A 81 9.71 20.95 -0.96
C PHE A 81 9.39 20.87 0.54
N GLU A 82 10.39 20.84 1.42
CA GLU A 82 10.24 20.84 2.88
C GLU A 82 9.45 22.08 3.36
N ASP A 83 9.73 23.25 2.77
CA ASP A 83 9.04 24.51 3.10
C ASP A 83 7.71 24.72 2.33
N LEU A 84 7.38 23.84 1.39
CA LEU A 84 6.15 23.89 0.57
C LEU A 84 5.09 22.88 1.00
N GLU A 85 5.26 22.24 2.16
CA GLU A 85 4.30 21.27 2.66
C GLU A 85 3.01 21.97 3.14
N LEU A 86 1.90 21.67 2.47
CA LEU A 86 0.58 22.11 2.91
C LEU A 86 0.33 21.58 4.34
N PRO A 87 -0.14 22.42 5.29
CA PRO A 87 -0.33 22.04 6.71
C PRO A 87 -1.21 20.80 6.96
N ASN A 88 -1.96 20.35 5.95
CA ASN A 88 -2.86 19.21 6.01
C ASN A 88 -2.46 18.05 5.07
N LEU A 89 -1.24 18.03 4.53
CA LEU A 89 -0.78 16.96 3.63
C LEU A 89 -0.64 15.60 4.34
N VAL A 90 -0.43 15.62 5.67
CA VAL A 90 -0.30 14.43 6.53
C VAL A 90 -1.53 13.53 6.48
N LYS A 91 -2.72 14.06 6.16
CA LYS A 91 -3.97 13.27 6.09
C LYS A 91 -4.15 12.47 4.79
N ARG A 92 -3.15 12.45 3.89
CA ARG A 92 -3.24 11.82 2.57
C ARG A 92 -2.01 10.98 2.19
N THR A 93 -1.40 10.28 3.14
CA THR A 93 -1.05 8.88 2.80
C THR A 93 -2.37 8.13 2.62
N LEU A 94 -3.05 8.44 1.51
CA LEU A 94 -3.97 7.53 0.88
C LEU A 94 -3.11 6.32 0.58
N LYS A 95 -3.09 5.40 1.56
CA LYS A 95 -2.81 3.99 1.37
C LYS A 95 -3.29 3.70 -0.04
N GLU A 96 -2.38 3.34 -0.95
CA GLU A 96 -2.79 2.87 -2.27
C GLU A 96 -3.78 1.75 -2.02
N THR A 97 -5.07 2.07 -2.03
CA THR A 97 -6.12 1.09 -1.90
C THR A 97 -6.17 0.47 -3.27
N LYS A 98 -5.25 -0.46 -3.53
CA LYS A 98 -5.31 -1.35 -4.69
C LYS A 98 -6.70 -1.98 -4.63
N ALA A 99 -7.58 -1.45 -5.46
CA ALA A 99 -8.94 -1.92 -5.52
C ALA A 99 -8.84 -3.38 -5.96
N THR A 100 -9.20 -4.28 -5.05
CA THR A 100 -9.11 -5.71 -5.33
C THR A 100 -10.39 -6.10 -6.04
N ALA A 101 -10.28 -6.54 -7.29
CA ALA A 101 -11.39 -7.12 -8.01
C ALA A 101 -11.21 -8.62 -8.12
N TYR A 102 -12.29 -9.36 -7.87
CA TYR A 102 -12.31 -10.80 -8.07
C TYR A 102 -12.41 -11.11 -9.56
N ARG A 103 -11.41 -11.82 -10.09
CA ARG A 103 -11.43 -12.36 -11.46
C ARG A 103 -11.59 -13.86 -11.43
N ARG A 104 -12.23 -14.41 -12.46
CA ARG A 104 -12.46 -15.85 -12.58
C ARG A 104 -11.11 -16.58 -12.74
N ALA A 105 -10.79 -17.45 -11.79
CA ALA A 105 -9.52 -18.18 -11.70
C ALA A 105 -9.64 -19.66 -12.11
N GLY A 106 -10.81 -20.08 -12.59
CA GLY A 106 -11.05 -21.45 -13.07
C GLY A 106 -12.02 -22.22 -12.18
N ILE A 107 -11.67 -23.46 -11.84
CA ILE A 107 -12.53 -24.39 -11.11
C ILE A 107 -11.77 -25.06 -9.98
N THR A 108 -12.38 -25.13 -8.80
CA THR A 108 -11.84 -25.79 -7.61
C THR A 108 -12.74 -26.94 -7.16
N VAL A 109 -12.18 -27.83 -6.33
CA VAL A 109 -12.92 -28.95 -5.72
C VAL A 109 -13.71 -28.50 -4.48
N ALA A 110 -13.25 -27.44 -3.81
CA ALA A 110 -13.90 -26.85 -2.64
C ALA A 110 -14.20 -25.37 -2.86
N GLY A 111 -15.27 -24.87 -2.24
CA GLY A 111 -15.69 -23.48 -2.31
C GLY A 111 -17.05 -23.24 -1.66
N SER A 112 -17.51 -21.98 -1.70
CA SER A 112 -18.86 -21.62 -1.23
C SER A 112 -19.93 -22.30 -2.10
N PRO A 113 -21.02 -22.84 -1.51
CA PRO A 113 -22.15 -23.41 -2.26
C PRO A 113 -22.72 -22.49 -3.35
N THR A 114 -22.64 -21.18 -3.16
CA THR A 114 -23.07 -20.18 -4.16
C THR A 114 -22.28 -20.25 -5.47
N ASN A 115 -21.03 -20.71 -5.41
CA ASN A 115 -20.14 -20.79 -6.57
C ASN A 115 -20.13 -22.19 -7.21
N ILE A 116 -21.04 -23.09 -6.85
CA ILE A 116 -21.08 -24.44 -7.45
C ILE A 116 -21.24 -24.36 -8.97
N ASN A 117 -20.37 -25.07 -9.68
CA ASN A 117 -20.49 -25.29 -11.11
C ASN A 117 -21.33 -26.55 -11.35
N LEU A 118 -22.64 -26.34 -11.58
CA LEU A 118 -23.60 -27.44 -11.74
C LEU A 118 -23.27 -28.32 -12.94
N VAL A 119 -22.91 -27.72 -14.09
CA VAL A 119 -22.64 -28.47 -15.33
C VAL A 119 -21.49 -29.46 -15.14
N ARG A 120 -20.37 -29.00 -14.56
CA ARG A 120 -19.22 -29.88 -14.33
C ARG A 120 -19.46 -30.89 -13.23
N THR A 121 -20.12 -30.48 -12.15
CA THR A 121 -20.51 -31.39 -11.06
C THR A 121 -21.39 -32.53 -11.59
N MET A 122 -22.42 -32.19 -12.38
CA MET A 122 -23.33 -33.17 -12.97
C MET A 122 -22.65 -34.06 -14.00
N ARG A 123 -21.71 -33.52 -14.79
CA ARG A 123 -20.91 -34.32 -15.74
C ARG A 123 -20.03 -35.34 -15.02
N ASN A 124 -19.31 -34.92 -13.97
CA ASN A 124 -18.47 -35.82 -13.16
C ASN A 124 -19.32 -36.89 -12.49
N ALA A 125 -20.42 -36.48 -11.85
CA ALA A 125 -21.35 -37.39 -11.19
C ALA A 125 -21.96 -38.39 -12.19
N HIS A 126 -22.32 -37.95 -13.39
CA HIS A 126 -22.81 -38.84 -14.43
C HIS A 126 -21.76 -39.86 -14.87
N GLY A 127 -20.52 -39.42 -15.12
CA GLY A 127 -19.41 -40.32 -15.47
C GLY A 127 -19.13 -41.36 -14.39
N ARG A 128 -19.14 -40.96 -13.12
CA ARG A 128 -18.96 -41.88 -11.98
C ARG A 128 -20.11 -42.89 -11.88
N ARG A 129 -21.37 -42.46 -12.06
CA ARG A 129 -22.53 -43.38 -12.05
C ARG A 129 -22.45 -44.42 -13.17
N LEU A 130 -21.95 -44.02 -14.34
CA LEU A 130 -21.71 -44.94 -15.46
C LEU A 130 -20.61 -45.96 -15.10
N ALA A 131 -19.48 -45.50 -14.57
CA ALA A 131 -18.37 -46.34 -14.17
C ALA A 131 -18.76 -47.36 -13.07
N LEU A 132 -19.55 -46.93 -12.09
CA LEU A 132 -20.05 -47.77 -11.01
C LEU A 132 -21.27 -48.63 -11.41
N LYS A 133 -21.68 -48.61 -12.69
CA LYS A 133 -22.84 -49.34 -13.22
C LYS A 133 -24.08 -49.16 -12.35
N ARG A 134 -24.38 -47.92 -11.96
CA ARG A 134 -25.55 -47.62 -11.13
C ARG A 134 -26.82 -47.99 -11.90
N PRO A 135 -27.74 -48.80 -11.33
CA PRO A 135 -29.01 -49.15 -11.96
C PRO A 135 -29.84 -47.92 -12.34
N SER A 136 -30.44 -47.94 -13.53
CA SER A 136 -31.25 -46.83 -14.03
C SER A 136 -32.52 -46.67 -13.22
N THR A 137 -33.04 -45.44 -13.12
CA THR A 137 -34.30 -45.19 -12.41
C THR A 137 -35.47 -45.79 -13.17
N ARG A 138 -35.38 -45.80 -14.50
CA ARG A 138 -36.38 -46.42 -15.37
C ARG A 138 -36.49 -47.92 -15.13
N GLU A 139 -35.38 -48.65 -15.21
CA GLU A 139 -35.34 -50.11 -14.98
C GLU A 139 -35.91 -50.50 -13.62
N MET A 140 -35.59 -49.74 -12.57
CA MET A 140 -36.13 -49.99 -11.24
C MET A 140 -37.63 -49.70 -11.15
N ASN A 141 -38.11 -48.64 -11.80
CA ASN A 141 -39.53 -48.32 -11.82
C ASN A 141 -40.32 -49.40 -12.56
N GLU A 142 -39.83 -49.88 -13.70
CA GLU A 142 -40.44 -50.98 -14.46
C GLU A 142 -40.56 -52.25 -13.59
N LEU A 143 -39.54 -52.58 -12.81
CA LEU A 143 -39.57 -53.73 -11.89
C LEU A 143 -40.51 -53.50 -10.69
N LYS A 144 -40.61 -52.26 -10.19
CA LYS A 144 -41.56 -51.90 -9.13
C LYS A 144 -43.01 -51.95 -9.62
N GLU A 145 -43.27 -51.50 -10.84
CA GLU A 145 -44.58 -51.60 -11.47
C GLU A 145 -44.98 -53.07 -11.69
N ARG A 146 -44.04 -53.91 -12.15
CA ARG A 146 -44.29 -55.36 -12.27
C ARG A 146 -44.57 -56.01 -10.92
N LEU A 147 -43.79 -55.67 -9.89
CA LEU A 147 -44.03 -56.14 -8.53
C LEU A 147 -45.42 -55.73 -8.03
N PHE A 148 -45.80 -54.47 -8.24
CA PHE A 148 -47.11 -53.94 -7.87
C PHE A 148 -48.26 -54.66 -8.61
N ALA A 149 -48.07 -54.98 -9.89
CA ALA A 149 -49.06 -55.74 -10.65
C ALA A 149 -49.27 -57.15 -10.08
N LEU A 150 -48.20 -57.84 -9.69
CA LEU A 150 -48.26 -59.17 -9.06
C LEU A 150 -48.90 -59.11 -7.66
N GLU A 151 -48.70 -58.03 -6.91
CA GLU A 151 -49.32 -57.83 -5.59
C GLU A 151 -50.83 -57.61 -5.63
N ARG A 152 -51.38 -57.21 -6.78
CA ARG A 152 -52.83 -57.02 -6.97
C ARG A 152 -53.57 -58.31 -7.26
N ILE A 153 -52.88 -59.40 -7.53
CA ILE A 153 -53.48 -60.70 -7.78
C ILE A 153 -53.92 -61.29 -6.44
N ALA A 154 -55.23 -61.53 -6.29
CA ALA A 154 -55.81 -61.98 -5.01
C ALA A 154 -55.43 -63.43 -4.65
N GLU A 155 -55.32 -64.31 -5.66
CA GLU A 155 -54.91 -65.72 -5.52
C GLU A 155 -53.75 -66.00 -6.49
N PRO A 156 -52.49 -65.74 -6.08
CA PRO A 156 -51.34 -65.90 -6.95
C PRO A 156 -50.97 -67.38 -7.12
N SER A 157 -50.59 -67.76 -8.33
CA SER A 157 -50.03 -69.10 -8.61
C SER A 157 -48.63 -69.27 -8.01
N GLU A 158 -48.18 -70.51 -7.84
CA GLU A 158 -46.81 -70.82 -7.36
C GLU A 158 -45.72 -70.13 -8.22
N ALA A 159 -45.95 -70.02 -9.53
CA ALA A 159 -45.04 -69.33 -10.45
C ALA A 159 -44.99 -67.81 -10.19
N GLU A 160 -46.14 -67.18 -9.90
CA GLU A 160 -46.23 -65.74 -9.59
C GLU A 160 -45.62 -65.41 -8.23
N ILE A 161 -45.74 -66.31 -7.25
CA ILE A 161 -45.08 -66.20 -5.95
C ILE A 161 -43.55 -66.26 -6.13
N ALA A 162 -43.05 -67.20 -6.94
CA ALA A 162 -41.64 -67.31 -7.25
C ALA A 162 -41.11 -66.07 -8.01
N GLU A 163 -41.87 -65.57 -9.00
CA GLU A 163 -41.53 -64.33 -9.74
C GLU A 163 -41.47 -63.13 -8.79
N LYS A 164 -42.45 -62.99 -7.88
CA LYS A 164 -42.48 -61.93 -6.87
C LYS A 164 -41.23 -61.98 -5.99
N MET A 165 -40.86 -63.15 -5.47
CA MET A 165 -39.66 -63.28 -4.62
C MET A 165 -38.38 -62.90 -5.38
N ALA A 166 -38.24 -63.36 -6.63
CA ALA A 166 -37.10 -63.03 -7.47
C ALA A 166 -37.01 -61.52 -7.78
N LEU A 167 -38.14 -60.85 -8.01
CA LEU A 167 -38.21 -59.41 -8.23
C LEU A 167 -37.80 -58.62 -6.98
N VAL A 168 -38.25 -59.05 -5.80
CA VAL A 168 -37.87 -58.44 -4.52
C VAL A 168 -36.36 -58.55 -4.29
N GLU A 169 -35.79 -59.74 -4.47
CA GLU A 169 -34.34 -59.95 -4.33
C GLU A 169 -33.54 -59.08 -5.31
N LYS A 170 -33.99 -59.02 -6.57
CA LYS A 170 -33.36 -58.18 -7.60
C LYS A 170 -33.43 -56.68 -7.25
N LEU A 171 -34.57 -56.21 -6.75
CA LEU A 171 -34.75 -54.84 -6.28
C LEU A 171 -33.83 -54.52 -5.10
N GLN A 172 -33.75 -55.41 -4.11
CA GLN A 172 -32.84 -55.26 -2.96
C GLN A 172 -31.38 -55.16 -3.41
N ALA A 173 -30.95 -56.01 -4.34
CA ALA A 173 -29.60 -55.96 -4.90
C ALA A 173 -29.32 -54.64 -5.65
N MET A 174 -30.29 -54.13 -6.42
CA MET A 174 -30.16 -52.84 -7.10
C MET A 174 -30.15 -51.66 -6.13
N GLU A 175 -30.95 -51.70 -5.07
CA GLU A 175 -30.95 -50.68 -4.01
C GLU A 175 -29.64 -50.66 -3.24
N ALA A 176 -29.08 -51.83 -2.90
CA ALA A 176 -27.76 -51.94 -2.30
C ALA A 176 -26.68 -51.32 -3.20
N ARG A 177 -26.72 -51.57 -4.52
CA ARG A 177 -25.80 -50.96 -5.48
C ARG A 177 -25.98 -49.44 -5.59
N ARG A 178 -27.22 -48.94 -5.56
CA ARG A 178 -27.50 -47.49 -5.55
C ARG A 178 -27.03 -46.79 -4.29
N ARG A 179 -27.11 -47.46 -3.14
CA ARG A 179 -26.62 -46.94 -1.87
C ARG A 179 -25.10 -46.70 -1.90
N TRP A 180 -24.36 -47.62 -2.51
CA TRP A 180 -22.90 -47.49 -2.72
C TRP A 180 -22.50 -46.48 -3.80
N ALA A 181 -23.39 -46.16 -4.75
CA ALA A 181 -23.16 -45.17 -5.79
C ALA A 181 -24.15 -43.99 -5.69
N PRO A 182 -23.94 -43.04 -4.76
CA PRO A 182 -24.78 -41.85 -4.58
C PRO A 182 -24.96 -41.02 -5.85
N PHE A 183 -26.05 -40.25 -5.92
CA PHE A 183 -26.37 -39.50 -7.14
C PHE A 183 -25.39 -38.37 -7.40
N ILE A 184 -25.07 -37.63 -6.33
CA ILE A 184 -23.99 -36.64 -6.28
C ILE A 184 -23.14 -37.05 -5.08
N ASP A 185 -21.84 -37.12 -5.28
CA ASP A 185 -20.86 -37.36 -4.23
C ASP A 185 -20.06 -36.07 -4.00
N PRO A 186 -19.68 -35.73 -2.76
CA PRO A 186 -18.78 -34.59 -2.49
C PRO A 186 -17.55 -34.55 -3.41
N LEU A 187 -17.03 -35.70 -3.83
CA LEU A 187 -15.88 -35.78 -4.74
C LEU A 187 -16.18 -35.27 -6.17
N ASP A 188 -17.45 -35.33 -6.60
CA ASP A 188 -17.90 -34.89 -7.92
C ASP A 188 -18.06 -33.36 -7.98
N VAL A 189 -18.26 -32.72 -6.83
CA VAL A 189 -18.60 -31.29 -6.74
C VAL A 189 -17.44 -30.43 -7.20
N ARG A 190 -17.76 -29.44 -8.03
CA ARG A 190 -16.82 -28.47 -8.56
C ARG A 190 -17.39 -27.07 -8.36
N TYR A 191 -16.52 -26.13 -8.04
CA TYR A 191 -16.85 -24.73 -7.76
C TYR A 191 -16.14 -23.82 -8.74
N ASN A 192 -16.77 -22.72 -9.15
CA ASN A 192 -16.11 -21.65 -9.87
C ASN A 192 -15.18 -20.90 -8.91
N ALA A 193 -13.91 -20.84 -9.24
CA ALA A 193 -12.89 -20.16 -8.46
C ALA A 193 -12.77 -18.70 -8.90
N TYR A 194 -12.59 -17.82 -7.92
CA TYR A 194 -12.28 -16.41 -8.14
C TYR A 194 -11.07 -16.04 -7.31
N GLU A 195 -10.14 -15.31 -7.92
CA GLU A 195 -8.92 -14.85 -7.27
C GLU A 195 -8.91 -13.32 -7.19
N PRO A 196 -8.53 -12.74 -6.04
CA PRO A 196 -8.35 -11.31 -5.92
C PRO A 196 -7.19 -10.85 -6.81
N THR A 197 -7.49 -10.01 -7.80
CA THR A 197 -6.49 -9.38 -8.64
C THR A 197 -6.45 -7.88 -8.37
N PRO A 198 -5.26 -7.27 -8.20
CA PRO A 198 -5.15 -5.83 -8.00
C PRO A 198 -5.55 -5.12 -9.29
N VAL A 199 -6.58 -4.27 -9.20
CA VAL A 199 -6.97 -3.37 -10.29
C VAL A 199 -6.36 -2.01 -10.00
N PRO A 200 -5.61 -1.41 -10.95
CA PRO A 200 -5.10 -0.06 -10.76
C PRO A 200 -6.27 0.90 -10.57
N THR A 201 -6.20 1.70 -9.51
CA THR A 201 -7.19 2.74 -9.20
C THR A 201 -7.17 3.86 -10.23
N THR A 202 -8.30 4.56 -10.34
CA THR A 202 -8.58 5.64 -11.29
C THR A 202 -7.42 6.63 -11.44
N ALA A 203 -6.99 6.83 -12.68
CA ALA A 203 -6.02 7.85 -13.07
C ALA A 203 -6.64 9.25 -12.94
N ALA A 204 -5.90 10.19 -12.35
CA ALA A 204 -6.21 11.61 -12.41
C ALA A 204 -5.43 12.23 -13.57
N VAL A 205 -6.05 13.18 -14.29
CA VAL A 205 -5.42 13.88 -15.42
C VAL A 205 -5.19 15.34 -15.03
N MET A 206 -3.98 15.84 -15.23
CA MET A 206 -3.62 17.25 -15.07
C MET A 206 -3.39 17.87 -16.44
N PHE A 207 -4.07 18.98 -16.73
CA PHE A 207 -3.88 19.74 -17.96
C PHE A 207 -3.05 21.00 -17.67
N CYS A 208 -1.90 21.13 -18.35
CA CYS A 208 -1.06 22.33 -18.30
C CYS A 208 -1.32 23.17 -19.56
N LEU A 209 -2.18 24.18 -19.45
CA LEU A 209 -2.53 25.09 -20.55
C LEU A 209 -1.96 26.48 -20.26
N MET A 210 -1.33 27.11 -21.26
CA MET A 210 -0.71 28.45 -21.13
C MET A 210 -1.36 29.42 -22.12
N ASP A 211 -1.85 30.57 -21.64
CA ASP A 211 -2.32 31.66 -22.51
C ASP A 211 -1.13 32.35 -23.20
N VAL A 212 -1.30 32.84 -24.43
CA VAL A 212 -0.25 33.54 -25.20
C VAL A 212 -0.67 34.98 -25.55
N SER A 213 -1.71 35.51 -24.88
CA SER A 213 -2.22 36.88 -25.07
C SER A 213 -1.19 37.97 -24.72
N GLY A 214 -1.49 39.23 -25.07
CA GLY A 214 -0.57 40.36 -24.87
C GLY A 214 -0.20 40.66 -23.41
N SER A 215 -0.89 40.06 -22.42
CA SER A 215 -0.55 40.15 -20.99
C SER A 215 0.52 39.12 -20.56
N MET A 216 0.82 38.14 -21.40
CA MET A 216 1.81 37.09 -21.18
C MET A 216 3.18 37.52 -21.73
N GLY A 217 3.87 38.34 -20.94
CA GLY A 217 5.26 38.72 -21.19
C GLY A 217 6.24 37.55 -21.07
N GLU A 218 7.52 37.81 -21.34
CA GLU A 218 8.57 36.78 -21.23
C GLU A 218 8.72 36.26 -19.80
N ARG A 219 8.57 37.14 -18.80
CA ARG A 219 8.71 36.79 -17.39
C ARG A 219 7.61 35.85 -16.91
N GLU A 220 6.37 36.10 -17.30
CA GLU A 220 5.20 35.28 -16.95
C GLU A 220 5.31 33.90 -17.63
N LYS A 221 5.75 33.86 -18.89
CA LYS A 221 6.03 32.62 -19.63
C LYS A 221 7.11 31.79 -18.95
N ASP A 222 8.19 32.42 -18.50
CA ASP A 222 9.28 31.74 -17.83
C ASP A 222 8.85 31.19 -16.46
N LEU A 223 8.06 31.96 -15.71
CA LEU A 223 7.49 31.53 -14.44
C LEU A 223 6.56 30.32 -14.62
N ALA A 224 5.67 30.37 -15.62
CA ALA A 224 4.74 29.29 -15.90
C ALA A 224 5.45 28.00 -16.34
N LYS A 225 6.49 28.10 -17.16
CA LYS A 225 7.33 26.94 -17.54
C LYS A 225 8.01 26.31 -16.31
N ARG A 226 8.57 27.13 -15.42
CA ARG A 226 9.20 26.65 -14.18
C ARG A 226 8.16 26.00 -13.25
N PHE A 227 6.96 26.57 -13.15
CA PHE A 227 5.86 26.00 -12.38
C PHE A 227 5.43 24.62 -12.91
N TYR A 228 5.24 24.47 -14.22
CA TYR A 228 4.89 23.16 -14.82
C TYR A 228 5.97 22.12 -14.59
N MET A 229 7.24 22.52 -14.69
CA MET A 229 8.37 21.64 -14.40
C MET A 229 8.37 21.19 -12.93
N LEU A 230 8.22 22.12 -11.99
CA LEU A 230 8.17 21.82 -10.55
C LEU A 230 6.97 20.93 -10.21
N LEU A 231 5.81 21.18 -10.80
CA LEU A 231 4.62 20.36 -10.63
C LEU A 231 4.86 18.92 -11.12
N TYR A 232 5.48 18.75 -12.30
CA TYR A 232 5.82 17.43 -12.83
C TYR A 232 6.79 16.67 -11.90
N LEU A 233 7.85 17.34 -11.43
CA LEU A 233 8.80 16.75 -10.48
C LEU A 233 8.11 16.35 -9.17
N PHE A 234 7.22 17.20 -8.65
CA PHE A 234 6.42 16.90 -7.46
C PHE A 234 5.51 15.68 -7.65
N LEU A 235 4.79 15.60 -8.78
CA LEU A 235 3.93 14.45 -9.08
C LEU A 235 4.73 13.16 -9.21
N LYS A 236 5.87 13.19 -9.91
CA LYS A 236 6.76 12.02 -10.08
C LYS A 236 7.37 11.56 -8.75
N ARG A 237 7.58 12.47 -7.80
CA ARG A 237 8.08 12.16 -6.45
C ARG A 237 7.01 11.53 -5.55
N ARG A 238 5.76 12.01 -5.63
CA ARG A 238 4.66 11.60 -4.73
C ARG A 238 3.84 10.41 -5.24
N TYR A 239 3.82 10.16 -6.55
CA TYR A 239 3.04 9.07 -7.17
C TYR A 239 3.96 8.09 -7.93
N GLU A 240 3.69 6.78 -7.77
CA GLU A 240 4.50 5.72 -8.39
C GLU A 240 4.38 5.70 -9.93
N ARG A 241 3.22 6.11 -10.47
CA ARG A 241 2.94 6.13 -11.91
C ARG A 241 2.48 7.51 -12.36
N VAL A 242 3.31 8.16 -13.16
CA VAL A 242 3.02 9.44 -13.82
C VAL A 242 3.48 9.35 -15.27
N ASP A 243 2.50 9.37 -16.18
CA ASP A 243 2.74 9.37 -17.63
C ASP A 243 2.55 10.78 -18.18
N VAL A 244 3.41 11.18 -19.12
CA VAL A 244 3.28 12.45 -19.84
C VAL A 244 2.70 12.17 -21.21
N VAL A 245 1.55 12.77 -21.52
CA VAL A 245 0.89 12.68 -22.83
C VAL A 245 0.91 14.08 -23.45
N PHE A 246 1.37 14.18 -24.70
CA PHE A 246 1.49 15.43 -25.47
C PHE A 246 0.35 15.59 -26.48
#